data_AF-A0A940ZN13-F1
#
_entry.id   AF-A0A940ZN13-F1
#
_cell.length_a   1.000
_cell.length_b   1.000
_cell.length_c   1.000
_cell.angle_alpha   90.00
_cell.angle_beta   90.00
_cell.angle_gamma   90.00
#
_symmetry.space_group_name_H-M   'P 1'
#
loop_
_entity.id
_entity.type
_entity.pdbx_description
1 polymer ?
#
loop_
_entity_poly.entity_id
_entity_poly.type
_entity_poly.pdbx_seq_one_letter_code
_entity_poly.pdbx_strand_id
1 'polypeptide(L)'
;MKTAIYTFIGIILLLIETVISPHIPLDVLKPELGIPIVLYVTFFLGAGPGLVSAVCIGLTEEGLSGAPNGSLLFVTIVIYLIAVFMRRKYFVDSKYTFAYFSSGSVLVQSGLFAALTFFAHGETHGILNIAFYMIPNAIITGFVSILLFTFIGRLNNILVERS
;
A
#
# COMPACT_ATOMS: atom_id res chain seq x y z
N MET A 1 3.15 20.05 -4.92
CA MET A 1 1.71 19.96 -5.21
C MET A 1 1.25 18.54 -5.58
N LYS A 2 1.84 17.89 -6.59
CA LYS A 2 1.44 16.53 -7.03
C LYS A 2 1.50 15.47 -5.92
N THR A 3 2.57 15.47 -5.10
CA THR A 3 2.69 14.56 -3.95
C THR A 3 1.52 14.68 -2.99
N ALA A 4 1.17 15.90 -2.57
CA ALA A 4 0.07 16.14 -1.64
C ALA A 4 -1.27 15.64 -2.20
N ILE A 5 -1.52 15.83 -3.51
CA ILE A 5 -2.73 15.34 -4.17
C ILE A 5 -2.79 13.80 -4.11
N TYR A 6 -1.70 13.11 -4.46
CA TYR A 6 -1.70 11.64 -4.47
C TYR A 6 -1.75 11.06 -3.07
N THR A 7 -1.06 11.66 -2.09
CA THR A 7 -1.17 11.26 -0.68
C THR A 7 -2.60 11.47 -0.17
N PHE A 8 -3.24 12.60 -0.52
CA PHE A 8 -4.63 12.88 -0.14
C PHE A 8 -5.61 11.88 -0.77
N ILE A 9 -5.43 11.53 -2.05
CA ILE A 9 -6.19 10.46 -2.71
C ILE A 9 -5.98 9.13 -1.97
N GLY A 10 -4.75 8.81 -1.58
CA GLY A 10 -4.45 7.61 -0.79
C GLY A 10 -5.18 7.57 0.55
N ILE A 11 -5.21 8.69 1.28
CA ILE A 11 -5.95 8.80 2.54
C ILE A 11 -7.46 8.60 2.32
N ILE A 12 -8.03 9.20 1.27
CA ILE A 12 -9.45 8.98 0.93
C ILE A 12 -9.72 7.51 0.62
N LEU A 13 -8.85 6.86 -0.15
CA LEU A 13 -8.98 5.44 -0.48
C LEU A 13 -8.94 4.56 0.77
N LEU A 14 -8.04 4.85 1.72
CA LEU A 14 -7.99 4.15 3.01
C LEU A 14 -9.26 4.34 3.83
N LEU A 15 -9.82 5.56 3.85
CA LEU A 15 -11.11 5.81 4.53
C LEU A 15 -12.23 5.00 3.88
N ILE A 16 -12.31 4.99 2.55
CA ILE A 16 -13.28 4.17 1.81
C ILE A 16 -13.08 2.69 2.13
N GLU A 17 -11.84 2.20 2.12
CA GLU A 17 -11.49 0.82 2.47
C GLU A 17 -12.01 0.45 3.86
N THR A 18 -11.80 1.32 4.86
CA THR A 18 -12.23 1.05 6.24
C THR A 18 -13.74 1.05 6.43
N VAL A 19 -14.48 1.82 5.63
CA VAL A 19 -15.95 1.83 5.66
C VAL A 19 -16.53 0.61 4.95
N ILE A 20 -15.92 0.19 3.85
CA ILE A 20 -16.42 -0.91 3.02
C ILE A 20 -16.03 -2.28 3.60
N SER A 21 -14.82 -2.41 4.17
CA SER A 21 -14.27 -3.67 4.64
C SER A 21 -15.19 -4.45 5.61
N PRO A 22 -15.91 -3.82 6.57
CA PRO A 22 -16.84 -4.53 7.45
C PRO A 22 -18.14 -5.00 6.78
N HIS A 23 -18.49 -4.44 5.60
CA HIS A 23 -19.75 -4.67 4.91
C HIS A 23 -19.65 -5.71 3.78
N ILE A 24 -18.44 -6.14 3.44
CA ILE A 24 -18.22 -7.21 2.46
C ILE A 24 -18.20 -8.54 3.23
N PRO A 25 -19.12 -9.48 2.95
CA PRO A 25 -19.22 -10.77 3.64
C PRO A 25 -18.08 -11.75 3.33
N LEU A 26 -17.06 -11.28 2.61
CA LEU A 26 -15.77 -11.95 2.50
C LEU A 26 -14.99 -11.44 3.71
N ASP A 27 -15.14 -12.12 4.85
CA ASP A 27 -14.58 -11.74 6.16
C ASP A 27 -13.10 -11.31 6.14
N VAL A 28 -12.39 -11.55 5.04
CA VAL A 28 -10.95 -11.35 4.97
C VAL A 28 -10.40 -10.92 3.60
N LEU A 29 -11.22 -10.28 2.76
CA LEU A 29 -10.71 -9.56 1.58
C LEU A 29 -10.59 -8.08 1.87
N LYS A 30 -9.42 -7.70 2.36
CA LYS A 30 -9.07 -6.32 2.66
C LYS A 30 -7.92 -5.89 1.74
N PRO A 31 -8.20 -5.23 0.62
CA PRO A 31 -7.17 -4.78 -0.29
C PRO A 31 -6.38 -3.63 0.34
N GLU A 32 -5.07 -3.79 0.47
CA GLU A 32 -4.17 -2.76 0.99
C GLU A 32 -4.02 -1.61 -0.02
N LEU A 33 -4.90 -0.61 0.03
CA LEU A 33 -4.93 0.49 -0.95
C LEU A 33 -3.83 1.53 -0.75
N GLY A 34 -3.26 1.60 0.45
CA GLY A 34 -2.16 2.51 0.76
C GLY A 34 -0.85 2.14 0.04
N ILE A 35 -0.55 0.83 -0.07
CA ILE A 35 0.70 0.34 -0.66
C ILE A 35 0.89 0.79 -2.11
N PRO A 36 -0.07 0.60 -3.05
CA PRO A 36 0.07 1.11 -4.41
C PRO A 36 0.38 2.61 -4.45
N ILE A 37 -0.22 3.43 -3.59
CA ILE A 37 0.03 4.88 -3.58
C ILE A 37 1.46 5.18 -3.13
N VAL A 38 1.94 4.55 -2.05
CA VAL A 38 3.34 4.69 -1.59
C VAL A 38 4.32 4.30 -2.69
N LEU A 39 4.07 3.16 -3.35
CA LEU A 39 4.90 2.70 -4.47
C LEU A 39 4.87 3.69 -5.63
N TYR A 40 3.69 4.16 -6.03
CA TYR A 40 3.54 5.11 -7.14
C TYR A 40 4.33 6.39 -6.88
N VAL A 41 4.13 7.00 -5.72
CA VAL A 41 4.84 8.23 -5.35
C VAL A 41 6.35 7.97 -5.30
N THR A 42 6.77 6.82 -4.76
CA THR A 42 8.20 6.49 -4.66
C THR A 42 8.85 6.29 -6.01
N PHE A 43 8.25 5.49 -6.91
CA PHE A 43 8.80 5.20 -8.23
C PHE A 43 8.80 6.44 -9.14
N PHE A 44 7.68 7.17 -9.20
CA PHE A 44 7.47 8.23 -10.19
C PHE A 44 7.82 9.64 -9.70
N LEU A 45 7.57 9.99 -8.43
CA LEU A 45 7.90 11.31 -7.88
C LEU A 45 9.23 11.33 -7.12
N GLY A 46 9.73 10.16 -6.71
CA GLY A 46 11.06 9.98 -6.12
C GLY A 46 11.06 9.73 -4.61
N ALA A 47 12.26 9.55 -4.07
CA ALA A 47 12.45 9.06 -2.70
C ALA A 47 11.92 10.02 -1.62
N GLY A 48 12.17 11.33 -1.73
CA GLY A 48 11.68 12.32 -0.76
C GLY A 48 10.14 12.34 -0.67
N PRO A 49 9.43 12.55 -1.80
CA PRO A 49 7.97 12.43 -1.87
C PRO A 49 7.45 11.08 -1.37
N GLY A 50 8.15 9.98 -1.71
CA GLY A 50 7.80 8.64 -1.28
C GLY A 50 7.83 8.48 0.24
N LEU A 51 8.82 9.06 0.93
CA LEU A 51 8.92 9.02 2.39
C LEU A 51 7.74 9.73 3.04
N VAL A 52 7.40 10.93 2.56
CA VAL A 52 6.26 11.69 3.07
C VAL A 52 4.97 10.89 2.90
N SER A 53 4.78 10.29 1.72
CA SER A 53 3.61 9.44 1.46
C SER A 53 3.58 8.22 2.38
N ALA A 54 4.72 7.54 2.58
CA ALA A 54 4.82 6.36 3.43
C ALA A 54 4.49 6.67 4.89
N VAL A 55 4.98 7.80 5.42
CA VAL A 55 4.68 8.23 6.79
C VAL A 55 3.20 8.59 6.93
N CYS A 56 2.64 9.39 6.02
CA CYS A 56 1.22 9.78 6.10
C CYS A 56 0.28 8.59 5.95
N ILE A 57 0.53 7.70 4.99
CA ILE A 57 -0.27 6.51 4.74
C ILE A 57 -0.12 5.53 5.91
N GLY A 58 1.12 5.25 6.34
CA GLY A 58 1.38 4.34 7.45
C GLY A 58 0.75 4.79 8.77
N LEU A 59 0.80 6.10 9.10
CA LEU A 59 0.11 6.64 10.28
C LEU A 59 -1.42 6.55 10.16
N THR A 60 -1.94 6.73 8.96
CA THR A 60 -3.39 6.65 8.69
C THR A 60 -3.88 5.20 8.80
N GLU A 61 -3.15 4.25 8.21
CA GLU A 61 -3.40 2.81 8.31
C GLU A 61 -3.35 2.34 9.77
N GLU A 62 -2.35 2.78 10.53
CA GLU A 62 -2.23 2.50 11.96
C GLU A 62 -3.46 3.00 12.74
N GLY A 63 -3.84 4.27 12.53
CA GLY A 63 -4.98 4.87 13.22
C GLY A 63 -6.33 4.25 12.88
N LEU A 64 -6.48 3.69 11.68
CA LEU A 64 -7.75 3.12 11.20
C LEU A 64 -7.87 1.60 11.44
N SER A 65 -6.76 0.89 11.64
CA SER A 65 -6.74 -0.58 11.72
C SER A 65 -6.88 -1.13 13.14
N GLY A 66 -6.60 -0.33 14.17
CA GLY A 66 -6.51 -0.82 15.55
C GLY A 66 -5.38 -1.83 15.79
N ALA A 67 -4.40 -1.89 14.88
CA ALA A 67 -3.24 -2.77 14.97
C ALA A 67 -2.31 -2.40 16.14
N PRO A 68 -1.36 -3.28 16.54
CA PRO A 68 -0.40 -2.97 17.59
C PRO A 68 0.45 -1.75 17.23
N ASN A 69 0.49 -0.78 18.16
CA ASN A 69 1.08 0.55 17.94
C ASN A 69 2.43 0.52 17.21
N GLY A 70 2.45 1.11 16.02
CA GLY A 70 3.63 1.36 15.20
C GLY A 70 4.02 0.20 14.28
N SER A 71 3.28 -0.90 14.30
CA SER A 71 3.57 -2.08 13.47
C SER A 71 3.33 -1.81 11.98
N LEU A 72 2.20 -1.19 11.61
CA LEU A 72 1.90 -0.91 10.20
C LEU A 72 2.76 0.21 9.66
N LEU A 73 2.99 1.26 10.46
CA LEU A 73 3.93 2.31 10.08
C LEU A 73 5.32 1.76 9.80
N PHE A 74 5.83 0.87 10.66
CA PHE A 74 7.13 0.24 10.47
C PHE A 74 7.16 -0.57 9.16
N VAL A 75 6.16 -1.42 8.93
CA VAL A 75 6.08 -2.24 7.72
C VAL A 75 6.01 -1.37 6.47
N THR A 76 5.20 -0.31 6.47
CA THR A 76 5.06 0.62 5.34
C THR A 76 6.38 1.38 5.06
N ILE A 77 7.15 1.73 6.09
CA ILE A 77 8.50 2.29 5.92
C ILE A 77 9.46 1.26 5.31
N VAL A 78 9.42 0.00 5.73
CA VAL A 78 10.27 -1.06 5.16
C VAL A 78 9.95 -1.26 3.67
N ILE A 79 8.66 -1.28 3.30
CA ILE A 79 8.23 -1.38 1.90
C ILE A 79 8.72 -0.17 1.10
N TYR A 80 8.62 1.04 1.66
CA TYR A 80 9.18 2.25 1.05
C TYR A 80 10.69 2.10 0.79
N LEU A 81 11.47 1.62 1.77
CA LEU A 81 12.91 1.43 1.62
C LEU A 81 13.25 0.43 0.51
N ILE A 82 12.50 -0.68 0.46
CA ILE A 82 12.61 -1.67 -0.62
C ILE A 82 12.31 -1.00 -1.97
N ALA A 83 11.22 -0.23 -2.07
CA ALA A 83 10.83 0.47 -3.28
C ALA A 83 11.88 1.50 -3.75
N VAL A 84 12.50 2.26 -2.83
CA VAL A 84 13.59 3.18 -3.16
C VAL A 84 14.80 2.44 -3.73
N PHE A 85 15.16 1.29 -3.14
CA PHE A 85 16.25 0.47 -3.65
C PHE A 85 15.92 -0.09 -5.04
N MET A 86 14.69 -0.59 -5.22
CA MET A 86 14.23 -1.15 -6.48
C MET A 86 14.13 -0.10 -7.59
N ARG A 87 13.71 1.13 -7.29
CA ARG A 87 13.64 2.23 -8.24
C ARG A 87 14.97 2.49 -8.95
N ARG A 88 16.10 2.24 -8.29
CA ARG A 88 17.44 2.42 -8.90
C ARG A 88 17.78 1.32 -9.92
N LYS A 89 17.13 0.16 -9.83
CA LYS A 89 17.44 -1.04 -10.64
C LYS A 89 16.36 -1.39 -11.65
N TYR A 90 15.10 -1.03 -11.39
CA TYR A 90 13.95 -1.44 -12.18
C TYR A 90 13.17 -0.23 -12.66
N PHE A 91 12.78 -0.26 -13.94
CA PHE A 91 11.92 0.74 -14.55
C PHE A 91 10.49 0.20 -14.65
N VAL A 92 9.52 0.97 -14.17
CA VAL A 92 8.10 0.59 -14.17
C VAL A 92 7.42 1.27 -15.35
N ASP A 93 7.40 0.59 -16.51
CA ASP A 93 6.84 1.14 -17.75
C ASP A 93 5.38 0.78 -18.01
N SER A 94 4.85 -0.22 -17.29
CA SER A 94 3.53 -0.78 -17.56
C SER A 94 2.69 -0.90 -16.31
N LYS A 95 1.38 -0.70 -16.47
CA LYS A 95 0.37 -0.94 -15.42
C LYS A 95 0.43 -2.36 -14.86
N TYR A 96 0.86 -3.34 -15.67
CA TYR A 96 1.01 -4.73 -15.23
C TYR A 96 2.25 -4.91 -14.36
N THR A 97 3.39 -4.30 -14.74
CA THR A 97 4.61 -4.32 -13.94
C THR A 97 4.39 -3.64 -12.58
N PHE A 98 3.66 -2.52 -12.57
CA PHE A 98 3.27 -1.85 -11.34
C PHE A 98 2.37 -2.72 -10.45
N ALA A 99 1.46 -3.48 -11.06
CA ALA A 99 0.62 -4.42 -10.33
C ALA A 99 1.39 -5.56 -9.69
N TYR A 100 2.38 -6.12 -10.40
CA TYR A 100 3.28 -7.12 -9.82
C TYR A 100 4.04 -6.59 -8.61
N PHE A 101 4.59 -5.36 -8.69
CA PHE A 101 5.25 -4.75 -7.54
C PHE A 101 4.30 -4.47 -6.38
N SER A 102 3.06 -4.06 -6.67
CA SER A 102 2.04 -3.81 -5.65
C SER A 102 1.63 -5.10 -4.95
N SER A 103 1.31 -6.16 -5.69
CA SER A 103 1.00 -7.48 -5.13
C SER A 103 2.16 -8.05 -4.31
N GLY A 104 3.38 -8.00 -4.85
CA GLY A 104 4.57 -8.48 -4.13
C GLY A 104 4.82 -7.69 -2.85
N SER A 105 4.56 -6.39 -2.84
CA SER A 105 4.72 -5.56 -1.64
C SER A 105 3.69 -5.90 -0.56
N VAL A 106 2.46 -6.24 -0.93
CA VAL A 106 1.44 -6.72 0.04
C VAL A 106 1.85 -8.05 0.65
N LEU A 107 2.42 -8.97 -0.13
CA LEU A 107 2.99 -10.20 0.42
C LEU A 107 4.08 -9.89 1.45
N VAL A 108 5.01 -8.99 1.12
CA VAL A 108 6.06 -8.56 2.07
C VAL A 108 5.45 -7.89 3.30
N GLN A 109 4.41 -7.06 3.12
CA GLN A 109 3.69 -6.40 4.21
C GLN A 109 3.11 -7.41 5.19
N SER A 110 2.29 -8.35 4.70
CA SER A 110 1.63 -9.37 5.52
C SER A 110 2.65 -10.28 6.20
N GLY A 111 3.75 -10.64 5.52
CA GLY A 111 4.81 -11.44 6.09
C GLY A 111 5.58 -10.74 7.21
N LEU A 112 5.94 -9.47 7.00
CA LEU A 112 6.60 -8.65 8.03
C LEU A 112 5.68 -8.41 9.22
N PHE A 113 4.41 -8.10 8.97
CA PHE A 113 3.42 -7.92 10.03
C PHE A 113 3.24 -9.20 10.85
N ALA A 114 3.09 -10.36 10.20
CA ALA A 114 3.00 -11.65 10.89
C ALA A 114 4.25 -11.95 11.73
N ALA A 115 5.44 -11.68 11.20
CA ALA A 115 6.70 -11.86 11.92
C ALA A 115 6.76 -10.94 13.16
N LEU A 116 6.37 -9.67 13.03
CA LEU A 116 6.34 -8.74 14.15
C LEU A 116 5.33 -9.16 15.22
N THR A 117 4.14 -9.59 14.84
CA THR A 117 3.14 -10.09 15.78
C THR A 117 3.66 -11.32 16.53
N PHE A 118 4.31 -12.25 15.82
CA PHE A 118 4.93 -13.43 16.42
C PHE A 118 6.05 -13.07 17.42
N PHE A 119 6.99 -12.20 17.03
CA PHE A 119 8.12 -11.85 17.88
C PHE A 119 7.77 -10.90 19.03
N ALA A 120 6.82 -9.99 18.84
CA ALA A 120 6.48 -8.98 19.84
C ALA A 120 5.51 -9.49 20.90
N HIS A 121 4.53 -10.32 20.54
CA HIS A 121 3.47 -10.76 21.45
C HIS A 121 3.49 -12.26 21.74
N GLY A 122 4.27 -13.06 20.98
CA GLY A 122 4.22 -14.53 21.09
C GLY A 122 2.85 -15.11 20.71
N GLU A 123 1.97 -14.29 20.12
CA GLU A 123 0.61 -14.67 19.75
C GLU A 123 0.64 -15.47 18.46
N THR A 124 0.39 -16.78 18.58
CA THR A 124 0.20 -17.68 17.44
C THR A 124 -1.22 -17.63 16.89
N HIS A 125 -2.16 -17.08 17.66
CA HIS A 125 -3.54 -16.90 17.24
C HIS A 125 -3.64 -15.76 16.21
N GLY A 126 -3.99 -16.10 14.97
CA GLY A 126 -4.13 -15.14 13.88
C GLY A 126 -3.06 -15.23 12.78
N ILE A 127 -1.90 -15.87 13.03
CA ILE A 127 -0.85 -16.02 12.02
C ILE A 127 -1.31 -16.87 10.83
N LEU A 128 -2.02 -17.97 11.10
CA LEU A 128 -2.62 -18.80 10.04
C LEU A 128 -3.65 -18.01 9.22
N ASN A 129 -4.37 -17.09 9.87
CA ASN A 129 -5.29 -16.19 9.19
C ASN A 129 -4.53 -15.27 8.24
N ILE A 130 -3.51 -14.58 8.76
CA ILE A 130 -2.66 -13.67 7.96
C ILE A 130 -2.04 -14.42 6.77
N ALA A 131 -1.53 -15.64 6.98
CA ALA A 131 -0.95 -16.45 5.91
C ALA A 131 -1.97 -16.90 4.86
N PHE A 132 -3.18 -17.28 5.27
CA PHE A 132 -4.23 -17.71 4.35
C PHE A 132 -4.75 -16.56 3.48
N TYR A 133 -4.82 -15.35 4.04
CA TYR A 133 -5.41 -14.19 3.36
C TYR A 133 -4.43 -13.25 2.69
N MET A 134 -3.13 -13.41 2.98
CA MET A 134 -2.02 -12.77 2.28
C MET A 134 -2.15 -12.89 0.75
N ILE A 135 -2.42 -14.10 0.23
CA ILE A 135 -2.45 -14.35 -1.22
C ILE A 135 -3.67 -13.69 -1.88
N PRO A 136 -4.92 -13.90 -1.40
CA PRO A 136 -6.10 -13.20 -1.92
C PRO A 136 -5.96 -11.67 -1.87
N ASN A 137 -5.45 -11.11 -0.77
CA ASN A 137 -5.26 -9.66 -0.64
C ASN A 137 -4.22 -9.14 -1.64
N ALA A 138 -3.09 -9.83 -1.79
CA ALA A 138 -2.08 -9.46 -2.77
C ALA A 138 -2.62 -9.47 -4.21
N ILE A 139 -3.44 -10.47 -4.57
CA ILE A 139 -4.06 -10.57 -5.90
C ILE A 139 -5.00 -9.39 -6.13
N ILE A 140 -5.90 -9.10 -5.19
CA ILE A 140 -6.87 -8.02 -5.35
C ILE A 140 -6.20 -6.65 -5.34
N THR A 141 -5.22 -6.41 -4.45
CA THR A 141 -4.43 -5.18 -4.50
C THR A 141 -3.70 -5.04 -5.84
N GLY A 142 -3.22 -6.15 -6.42
CA GLY A 142 -2.70 -6.18 -7.78
C GLY A 142 -3.70 -5.67 -8.81
N PHE A 143 -4.92 -6.21 -8.83
CA PHE A 143 -5.95 -5.74 -9.74
C PHE A 143 -6.33 -4.27 -9.52
N VAL A 144 -6.50 -3.85 -8.27
CA VAL A 144 -6.84 -2.47 -7.93
C VAL A 144 -5.71 -1.51 -8.33
N SER A 145 -4.45 -1.92 -8.19
CA SER A 145 -3.31 -1.10 -8.58
C SER A 145 -3.26 -0.82 -10.09
N ILE A 146 -3.78 -1.70 -10.95
CA ILE A 146 -3.93 -1.44 -12.39
C ILE A 146 -4.90 -0.27 -12.62
N LEU A 147 -6.02 -0.28 -11.89
CA LEU A 147 -7.03 0.78 -11.96
C LEU A 147 -6.46 2.09 -11.43
N LEU A 148 -5.76 2.06 -10.30
CA LEU A 148 -5.10 3.23 -9.71
C LEU A 148 -4.05 3.80 -10.65
N PHE A 149 -3.20 2.97 -11.24
CA PHE A 149 -2.18 3.41 -12.20
C PHE A 149 -2.83 4.14 -13.39
N THR A 150 -3.90 3.57 -13.94
CA THR A 150 -4.63 4.16 -15.08
C THR A 150 -5.31 5.47 -14.68
N PHE A 151 -5.92 5.51 -13.49
CA PHE A 151 -6.58 6.69 -12.95
C PHE A 151 -5.60 7.83 -12.71
N ILE A 152 -4.46 7.56 -12.08
CA ILE A 152 -3.43 8.58 -11.84
C ILE A 152 -2.82 9.06 -13.16
N GLY A 153 -2.62 8.16 -14.13
CA GLY A 153 -2.20 8.53 -15.48
C GLY A 153 -3.15 9.53 -16.14
N ARG A 154 -4.47 9.29 -16.07
CA ARG A 154 -5.49 10.25 -16.56
C ARG A 154 -5.45 11.57 -15.80
N LEU A 155 -5.37 11.53 -14.47
CA LEU A 155 -5.25 12.73 -13.63
C LEU A 155 -4.03 13.57 -14.01
N ASN A 156 -2.89 12.93 -14.26
CA ASN A 156 -1.67 13.63 -14.62
C ASN A 156 -1.80 14.32 -15.99
N ASN A 157 -2.46 13.70 -16.97
CA ASN A 157 -2.73 14.35 -18.26
C ASN A 157 -3.60 15.60 -18.10
N ILE A 158 -4.68 15.52 -17.31
CA ILE A 158 -5.58 16.66 -17.04
C ILE A 158 -4.84 17.78 -16.28
N LEU A 159 -3.96 17.42 -15.35
CA LEU A 159 -3.20 18.38 -14.55
C LEU A 159 -2.06 19.03 -15.34
N VAL A 160 -1.48 18.33 -16.32
CA VAL A 160 -0.42 18.86 -17.21
C VAL A 160 -1.01 19.78 -18.28
N GLU A 161 -2.23 19.54 -18.76
CA GLU A 161 -2.93 20.48 -19.67
C GLU A 161 -3.30 21.82 -19.01
N ARG A 162 -3.24 21.90 -17.67
CA ARG A 162 -3.58 23.11 -16.90
C ARG A 162 -2.38 23.86 -16.29
N SER A 163 -1.15 23.40 -16.51
CA SER A 163 0.08 24.08 -16.05
C SER A 163 0.85 24.69 -17.21
#